data_AF-A0A402DRZ2-F1
#
_entry.id   AF-A0A402DRZ2-F1
#
_cell.length_a   1.000
_cell.length_b   1.000
_cell.length_c   1.000
_cell.angle_alpha   90.00
_cell.angle_beta   90.00
_cell.angle_gamma   90.00
#
_symmetry.space_group_name_H-M   'P 1'
#
loop_
_entity.id
_entity.type
_entity.pdbx_description
1 polymer ?
#
loop_
_entity_poly.entity_id
_entity_poly.type
_entity_poly.pdbx_seq_one_letter_code
_entity_poly.pdbx_strand_id
1 'polypeptide(L)'
;MDDASRPLAAHGWDHTPAVALSLVADRLAYRRRRWTARLVTAAVLAHQGALAVDVVQRGLSDDPRTHASAAFGLFLLGWTSIALGLLVVSLWRRSAAARPVIVPIDASIAEAVGIPELDAAPRDHLGLHGNVEPPPRW
;
A
#
# COMPACT_ATOMS: atom_id res chain seq x y z
N MET A 1 -13.09 -19.51 -29.75
CA MET A 1 -11.83 -19.06 -29.13
C MET A 1 -12.18 -17.73 -28.50
N ASP A 2 -12.32 -17.69 -27.18
CA ASP A 2 -12.74 -16.48 -26.47
C ASP A 2 -11.64 -15.43 -26.55
N ASP A 3 -11.99 -14.17 -26.83
CA ASP A 3 -10.99 -13.09 -26.96
C ASP A 3 -10.14 -12.92 -25.69
N ALA A 4 -10.67 -13.31 -24.52
CA ALA A 4 -9.97 -13.26 -23.24
C ALA A 4 -8.75 -14.19 -23.14
N SER A 5 -8.67 -15.24 -23.96
CA SER A 5 -7.58 -16.23 -23.95
C SER A 5 -6.48 -15.94 -24.98
N ARG A 6 -6.58 -14.84 -25.72
CA ARG A 6 -5.54 -14.43 -26.69
C ARG A 6 -4.39 -13.72 -25.95
N PRO A 7 -3.14 -13.92 -26.39
CA PRO A 7 -1.99 -13.22 -25.80
C PRO A 7 -2.15 -11.71 -25.97
N LEU A 8 -1.70 -10.93 -24.97
CA LEU A 8 -1.78 -9.45 -24.98
C LEU A 8 -1.13 -8.85 -26.25
N ALA A 9 -0.10 -9.49 -26.80
CA ALA A 9 0.56 -9.07 -28.04
C ALA A 9 -0.32 -9.19 -29.30
N ALA A 10 -1.39 -9.99 -29.27
CA ALA A 10 -2.31 -10.17 -30.39
C ALA A 10 -3.48 -9.16 -30.37
N HIS A 11 -3.60 -8.34 -29.33
CA HIS A 11 -4.60 -7.28 -29.26
C HIS A 11 -4.05 -6.00 -29.90
N GLY A 12 -4.75 -5.48 -30.92
CA GLY A 12 -4.54 -4.13 -31.41
C GLY A 12 -4.92 -3.13 -30.32
N TRP A 13 -3.98 -2.30 -29.90
CA TRP A 13 -4.12 -1.36 -28.77
C TRP A 13 -5.15 -0.24 -29.02
N ASP A 14 -5.80 -0.24 -30.17
CA ASP A 14 -6.77 0.78 -30.61
C ASP A 14 -8.09 0.76 -29.80
N HIS A 15 -8.37 -0.33 -29.07
CA HIS A 15 -9.64 -0.52 -28.34
C HIS A 15 -9.52 -0.77 -26.83
N THR A 16 -8.31 -0.79 -26.26
CA THR A 16 -8.09 -1.15 -24.85
C THR A 16 -7.51 -0.02 -23.98
N PRO A 17 -7.95 1.26 -24.10
CA PRO A 17 -7.37 2.33 -23.30
C PRO A 17 -7.55 2.11 -21.80
N ALA A 18 -8.69 1.57 -21.35
CA ALA A 18 -8.96 1.36 -19.92
C ALA A 18 -8.10 0.24 -19.29
N VAL A 19 -7.90 -0.87 -20.00
CA VAL A 19 -7.08 -2.00 -19.51
C VAL A 19 -5.60 -1.67 -19.63
N ALA A 20 -5.17 -1.05 -20.73
CA ALA A 20 -3.81 -0.53 -20.89
C ALA A 20 -3.45 0.53 -19.83
N LEU A 21 -4.38 1.43 -19.48
CA LEU A 21 -4.19 2.41 -18.39
C LEU A 21 -4.03 1.75 -17.01
N SER A 22 -4.73 0.64 -16.75
CA SER A 22 -4.55 -0.12 -15.51
C SER A 22 -3.21 -0.86 -15.44
N LEU A 23 -2.68 -1.29 -16.58
CA LEU A 23 -1.39 -1.98 -16.72
C LEU A 23 -0.21 -1.00 -16.71
N VAL A 24 -0.38 0.21 -17.24
CA VAL A 24 0.55 1.33 -17.08
C VAL A 24 0.21 2.09 -15.80
N ALA A 25 0.19 1.38 -14.67
CA ALA A 25 0.14 2.02 -13.36
C ALA A 25 1.36 2.96 -13.25
N ASP A 26 1.09 4.27 -13.31
CA ASP A 26 2.12 5.31 -13.31
C ASP A 26 3.02 5.16 -12.06
N ARG A 27 4.26 4.70 -12.30
CA ARG A 27 5.27 4.51 -11.25
C ARG A 27 5.51 5.81 -10.48
N LEU A 28 5.35 6.97 -11.11
CA LEU A 28 5.48 8.27 -10.45
C LEU A 28 4.29 8.55 -9.55
N ALA A 29 3.05 8.28 -10.00
CA ALA A 29 1.85 8.41 -9.17
C ALA A 29 1.92 7.49 -7.93
N TYR A 30 2.34 6.23 -8.09
CA TYR A 30 2.55 5.32 -6.97
C TYR A 30 3.63 5.82 -6.00
N ARG A 31 4.79 6.27 -6.52
CA ARG A 31 5.87 6.83 -5.68
C ARG A 31 5.42 8.06 -4.92
N ARG A 32 4.67 8.98 -5.55
CA ARG A 32 4.11 10.17 -4.90
C ARG A 32 3.17 9.78 -3.76
N ARG A 33 2.21 8.88 -4.02
CA ARG A 33 1.28 8.38 -2.99
C ARG A 33 2.00 7.72 -1.82
N ARG A 34 3.03 6.92 -2.09
CA ARG A 34 3.84 6.26 -1.07
C ARG A 34 4.65 7.27 -0.24
N TRP A 35 5.20 8.30 -0.89
CA TRP A 35 5.88 9.40 -0.20
C TRP A 35 4.94 10.21 0.68
N THR A 36 3.76 10.57 0.16
CA THR A 36 2.73 11.25 0.97
C THR A 36 2.34 10.41 2.19
N ALA A 37 2.10 9.10 2.01
CA ALA A 37 1.77 8.22 3.14
C ALA A 37 2.89 8.19 4.19
N ARG A 38 4.16 8.16 3.78
CA ARG A 38 5.32 8.23 4.69
C ARG A 38 5.42 9.56 5.42
N LEU A 39 5.29 10.68 4.70
CA LEU A 39 5.36 12.02 5.29
C LEU A 39 4.23 12.23 6.30
N VAL A 40 3.01 11.81 5.96
CA VAL A 40 1.87 11.88 6.90
C VAL A 40 2.11 10.97 8.09
N THR A 41 2.61 9.74 7.90
CA THR A 41 2.93 8.85 9.01
C THR A 41 3.97 9.48 9.95
N ALA A 42 5.03 10.07 9.39
CA ALA A 42 6.07 10.74 10.19
C ALA A 42 5.50 11.95 10.95
N ALA A 43 4.66 12.77 10.31
CA ALA A 43 4.02 13.92 10.95
C ALA A 43 3.07 13.49 12.08
N VAL A 44 2.30 12.42 11.88
CA VAL A 44 1.42 11.84 12.91
C VAL A 44 2.24 11.32 14.08
N LEU A 45 3.31 10.56 13.83
CA LEU A 45 4.19 10.06 14.89
C LEU A 45 4.85 11.18 15.69
N ALA A 46 5.32 12.25 15.03
CA ALA A 46 5.89 13.42 15.69
C ALA A 46 4.85 14.12 16.57
N HIS A 47 3.64 14.34 16.06
CA HIS A 47 2.54 14.96 16.81
C HIS A 47 2.12 14.10 18.02
N GLN A 48 1.93 12.80 17.84
CA GLN A 48 1.56 11.87 18.91
C GLN A 48 2.68 11.74 19.95
N GLY A 49 3.94 11.73 19.53
CA GLY A 49 5.09 11.75 20.43
C GLY A 49 5.14 13.01 21.30
N ALA A 50 4.92 14.19 20.71
CA ALA A 50 4.87 15.44 21.46
C ALA A 50 3.72 15.46 22.48
N LEU A 51 2.53 14.98 22.09
CA LEU A 51 1.38 14.91 22.99
C LEU A 51 1.61 13.89 24.12
N ALA A 52 2.23 12.74 23.83
CA ALA A 52 2.58 11.76 24.86
C ALA A 52 3.57 12.34 25.88
N VAL A 53 4.59 13.08 25.43
CA VAL A 53 5.53 13.78 26.31
C VAL A 53 4.81 14.80 27.21
N ASP A 54 3.90 15.60 26.65
CA ASP A 54 3.09 16.57 27.42
C ASP A 54 2.22 15.87 28.47
N VAL A 55 1.57 14.75 28.14
CA VAL A 55 0.79 13.96 29.09
C VAL A 55 1.65 13.42 30.24
N VAL A 56 2.84 12.89 29.93
CA VAL A 56 3.78 12.40 30.93
C VAL A 56 4.27 13.53 31.84
N GLN A 57 4.63 14.68 31.27
CA GLN A 57 5.05 15.85 32.05
C GLN A 57 3.96 16.34 32.99
N ARG A 58 2.70 16.39 32.53
CA ARG A 58 1.56 16.75 33.37
C ARG A 58 1.31 15.72 34.47
N GLY A 59 1.40 14.43 34.15
CA GLY A 59 1.21 13.35 35.11
C GLY A 59 2.31 13.28 36.20
N LEU A 60 3.51 13.78 35.89
CA LEU A 60 4.61 13.89 36.85
C LEU A 60 4.64 15.24 37.59
N SER A 61 3.68 16.14 37.34
CA SER A 61 3.64 17.44 37.98
C SER A 61 3.17 17.34 39.43
N ASP A 62 3.84 18.07 40.33
CA ASP A 62 3.45 18.23 41.74
C ASP A 62 2.26 19.18 41.92
N ASP A 63 1.89 19.95 40.88
CA ASP A 63 0.70 20.81 40.92
C ASP A 63 -0.57 19.97 40.69
N PRO A 64 -1.51 19.93 41.66
CA PRO A 64 -2.72 19.09 41.56
C PRO A 64 -3.60 19.42 40.35
N ARG A 65 -3.65 20.69 39.93
CA ARG A 65 -4.44 21.11 38.76
C ARG A 65 -3.84 20.59 37.46
N THR A 66 -2.52 20.76 37.32
CA THR A 66 -1.78 20.26 36.16
C THR A 66 -1.84 18.74 36.10
N HIS A 67 -1.67 18.05 37.23
CA HIS A 67 -1.79 16.60 37.32
C HIS A 67 -3.18 16.10 36.88
N ALA A 68 -4.25 16.70 37.40
CA ALA A 68 -5.62 16.31 37.02
C ALA A 68 -5.88 16.52 35.51
N SER A 69 -5.26 17.54 34.90
CA SER A 69 -5.38 17.79 33.46
C SER A 69 -4.74 16.71 32.57
N ALA A 70 -3.85 15.87 33.13
CA ALA A 70 -3.22 14.77 32.40
C ALA A 70 -4.25 13.74 31.91
N ALA A 71 -5.34 13.52 32.65
CA ALA A 71 -6.41 12.61 32.24
C ALA A 71 -7.10 13.07 30.95
N PHE A 72 -7.34 14.39 30.82
CA PHE A 72 -7.88 14.97 29.59
C PHE A 72 -6.87 14.86 28.43
N GLY A 73 -5.58 15.09 28.71
CA GLY A 73 -4.51 14.88 27.74
C GLY A 73 -4.43 13.43 27.24
N LEU A 74 -4.56 12.45 28.14
CA LEU A 74 -4.61 11.03 27.80
C LEU A 74 -5.81 10.69 26.92
N PHE A 75 -6.99 11.25 27.24
CA PHE A 75 -8.18 11.12 26.42
C PHE A 75 -7.96 11.67 25.00
N LEU A 76 -7.40 12.88 24.88
CA LEU A 76 -7.07 13.48 23.59
C LEU A 76 -6.04 12.65 22.80
N LEU A 77 -5.02 12.12 23.48
CA LEU A 77 -4.02 11.23 22.89
C LEU A 77 -4.68 9.98 22.29
N GLY A 78 -5.55 9.31 23.05
CA GLY A 78 -6.28 8.15 22.57
C GLY A 78 -7.20 8.46 21.39
N TRP A 79 -8.00 9.52 21.50
CA TRP A 79 -8.93 9.93 20.45
C TRP A 79 -8.22 10.30 19.15
N THR A 80 -7.17 11.12 19.24
CA THR A 80 -6.38 11.52 18.06
C THR A 80 -5.58 10.36 17.49
N SER A 81 -5.10 9.43 18.30
CA SER A 81 -4.46 8.19 17.84
C SER A 81 -5.39 7.35 16.95
N ILE A 82 -6.66 7.21 17.34
CA ILE A 82 -7.65 6.49 16.53
C ILE A 82 -7.89 7.23 15.21
N ALA A 83 -8.21 8.53 15.28
CA ALA A 83 -8.55 9.31 14.10
C ALA A 83 -7.39 9.39 13.08
N LEU A 84 -6.18 9.69 13.55
CA LEU A 84 -4.98 9.76 12.70
C LEU A 84 -4.51 8.38 12.26
N GLY A 85 -4.68 7.36 13.09
CA GLY A 85 -4.42 5.96 12.72
C GLY A 85 -5.27 5.53 11.53
N LEU A 86 -6.58 5.83 11.55
CA LEU A 86 -7.49 5.56 10.43
C LEU A 86 -7.08 6.32 9.16
N LEU A 87 -6.64 7.57 9.29
CA LEU A 87 -6.10 8.36 8.18
C LEU A 87 -4.87 7.69 7.56
N VAL A 88 -3.90 7.30 8.38
CA VAL A 88 -2.66 6.63 7.93
C VAL A 88 -3.00 5.31 7.25
N VAL A 89 -3.87 4.48 7.85
CA VAL A 89 -4.34 3.23 7.24
C VAL A 89 -5.01 3.49 5.89
N SER A 90 -5.88 4.49 5.78
CA SER A 90 -6.53 4.86 4.53
C SER A 90 -5.52 5.24 3.44
N LEU A 91 -4.49 6.03 3.77
CA LEU A 91 -3.43 6.40 2.84
C LEU A 91 -2.61 5.19 2.37
N TRP A 92 -2.26 4.27 3.28
CA TRP A 92 -1.55 3.06 2.93
C TRP A 92 -2.40 2.11 2.07
N ARG A 93 -3.70 1.98 2.35
CA ARG A 93 -4.63 1.21 1.49
C ARG A 93 -4.72 1.81 0.08
N ARG A 94 -4.84 3.13 -0.03
CA ARG A 94 -4.84 3.84 -1.33
C ARG A 94 -3.50 3.71 -2.07
N SER A 95 -2.39 3.66 -1.35
CA SER A 95 -1.07 3.42 -1.94
C SER A 95 -0.94 1.97 -2.42
N ALA A 96 -1.44 1.00 -1.66
CA ALA A 96 -1.40 -0.43 -2.03
C ALA A 96 -2.27 -0.72 -3.26
N ALA A 97 -3.46 -0.12 -3.33
CA ALA A 97 -4.34 -0.22 -4.49
C ALA A 97 -3.74 0.40 -5.78
N ALA A 98 -2.76 1.30 -5.64
CA ALA A 98 -2.04 1.91 -6.76
C ALA A 98 -0.70 1.22 -7.07
N ARG A 99 -0.44 0.04 -6.47
CA ARG A 99 0.82 -0.68 -6.70
C ARG A 99 0.88 -1.14 -8.17
N PRO A 100 1.96 -0.82 -8.90
CA PRO A 100 2.09 -1.29 -10.27
C PRO A 100 2.24 -2.81 -10.29
N VAL A 101 1.38 -3.47 -11.06
CA VAL A 101 1.43 -4.90 -11.32
C VAL A 101 2.39 -5.12 -12.49
N ILE A 102 3.41 -5.96 -12.30
CA ILE A 102 4.30 -6.38 -13.37
C ILE A 102 3.65 -7.61 -13.98
N VAL A 103 3.14 -7.45 -15.19
CA VAL A 103 2.50 -8.54 -15.94
C VAL A 103 3.50 -9.04 -16.99
N PRO A 104 3.73 -10.35 -17.11
CA PRO A 104 4.55 -10.93 -18.19
C PRO A 104 4.06 -10.48 -19.57
N ILE A 105 4.97 -10.35 -20.54
CA ILE A 105 4.63 -9.92 -21.91
C ILE A 105 3.63 -10.89 -22.57
N ASP A 106 3.69 -12.16 -22.19
CA ASP A 106 2.84 -13.24 -22.73
C ASP A 106 1.57 -13.47 -21.89
N ALA A 107 1.29 -12.63 -20.89
CA ALA A 107 0.12 -12.82 -20.06
C ALA A 107 -1.19 -12.63 -20.84
N SER A 108 -2.25 -13.31 -20.41
CA SER A 108 -3.59 -13.06 -20.93
C SER A 108 -4.26 -11.87 -20.20
N ILE A 109 -5.38 -11.39 -20.73
CA ILE A 109 -6.17 -10.31 -20.09
C ILE A 109 -6.68 -10.76 -18.71
N ALA A 110 -6.98 -12.05 -18.54
CA ALA A 110 -7.40 -12.61 -17.25
C ALA A 110 -6.29 -12.50 -16.20
N GLU A 111 -5.05 -12.80 -16.59
CA GLU A 111 -3.89 -12.71 -15.70
C GLU A 111 -3.49 -11.27 -15.37
N ALA A 112 -3.68 -10.35 -16.32
CA ALA A 112 -3.53 -8.92 -16.11
C ALA A 112 -4.46 -8.36 -15.01
N VAL A 113 -5.63 -8.97 -14.83
CA VAL A 113 -6.62 -8.62 -13.79
C VAL A 113 -6.45 -9.46 -12.52
N GLY A 114 -5.46 -10.36 -12.48
CA GLY A 114 -5.11 -11.16 -11.30
C GLY A 114 -5.88 -12.49 -11.18
N ILE A 115 -6.49 -12.97 -12.27
CA ILE A 115 -7.07 -14.31 -12.35
C ILE A 115 -5.99 -15.23 -12.96
N PRO A 116 -5.35 -16.10 -12.16
CA PRO A 116 -4.39 -17.05 -12.72
C PRO A 116 -5.12 -18.07 -13.60
N GLU A 117 -4.59 -18.35 -14.78
CA GLU A 117 -5.09 -19.44 -15.62
C GLU A 117 -4.81 -20.78 -14.92
N LEU A 118 -5.87 -21.42 -14.41
CA LEU A 118 -5.77 -22.66 -13.63
C LEU A 118 -5.34 -23.88 -14.46
N ASP A 119 -5.56 -23.83 -15.78
CA ASP A 119 -5.25 -24.91 -16.71
C ASP A 119 -3.96 -24.67 -17.51
N ALA A 120 -3.24 -23.56 -17.26
CA ALA A 120 -1.98 -23.28 -17.92
C ALA A 120 -0.87 -24.18 -17.36
N ALA A 121 0.00 -24.69 -18.24
CA ALA A 121 1.22 -25.37 -17.80
C ALA A 121 2.03 -24.46 -16.85
N PRO A 122 2.66 -24.98 -15.79
CA PRO A 122 3.48 -24.19 -14.87
C PRO A 122 4.48 -23.36 -15.66
N ARG A 123 4.39 -22.03 -15.55
CA ARG A 123 5.29 -21.12 -16.27
C ARG A 123 6.56 -20.91 -15.47
N ASP A 124 7.69 -20.87 -16.17
CA ASP A 124 8.99 -20.58 -15.56
C ASP A 124 8.93 -19.22 -14.87
N HIS A 125 9.02 -19.23 -13.54
CA HIS A 125 9.09 -18.00 -12.77
C HIS A 125 10.45 -17.36 -13.04
N LEU A 126 10.46 -16.13 -13.59
CA LEU A 126 11.67 -15.30 -13.63
C LEU A 126 12.07 -14.97 -12.19
N GLY A 127 13.02 -15.75 -11.65
CA GLY A 127 13.71 -15.38 -10.43
C GLY A 127 14.32 -13.98 -10.60
N LEU A 128 14.50 -13.25 -9.48
CA LEU A 128 15.10 -11.91 -9.45
C LEU A 128 16.51 -11.82 -10.08
N HIS A 129 17.10 -12.95 -10.46
CA HIS A 129 18.40 -13.07 -11.12
C HIS A 129 18.38 -13.72 -12.52
N GLY A 130 17.20 -13.97 -13.11
CA GLY A 130 17.12 -14.52 -14.47
C GLY A 130 17.64 -15.96 -14.64
N ASN A 131 18.02 -16.65 -13.55
CA ASN A 131 18.42 -18.04 -13.57
C ASN A 131 17.30 -18.91 -12.98
N VAL A 132 16.90 -19.90 -13.77
CA VAL A 132 15.96 -20.95 -13.39
C VAL A 132 16.69 -21.93 -12.48
N GLU A 133 16.60 -21.72 -11.17
CA GLU A 133 16.82 -22.80 -10.22
C GLU A 133 15.76 -22.70 -9.12
N PRO A 134 14.87 -23.70 -8.99
CA PRO A 134 13.79 -23.66 -8.02
C PRO A 134 14.35 -23.75 -6.59
N PRO A 135 13.68 -23.15 -5.58
CA PRO A 135 14.11 -23.25 -4.19
C PRO A 135 14.07 -24.73 -3.74
N PRO A 136 15.13 -25.23 -3.07
CA PRO A 136 15.33 -26.67 -2.86
C PRO A 136 14.43 -27.30 -1.76
N ARG A 137 13.35 -26.65 -1.34
CA ARG A 137 12.36 -27.23 -0.40
C ARG A 137 11.18 -26.28 -0.16
N TRP A 138 10.00 -26.88 -0.02
CA TRP A 138 8.77 -26.24 0.48
C TRP A 138 8.94 -25.79 1.92
#